data_AF-A0A6J0LXU1-F1
#
_entry.id   AF-A0A6J0LXU1-F1
#
_cell.length_a   1.000
_cell.length_b   1.000
_cell.length_c   1.000
_cell.angle_alpha   90.00
_cell.angle_beta   90.00
_cell.angle_gamma   90.00
#
_symmetry.space_group_name_H-M   'P 1'
#
loop_
_entity.id
_entity.type
_entity.pdbx_description
1 polymer ?
#
loop_
_entity_poly.entity_id
_entity_poly.type
_entity_poly.pdbx_seq_one_letter_code
_entity_poly.pdbx_strand_id
1 'polypeptide(L)'
;MEAIRNLKIKTSTCKRIVKELHSYEKEVEREAAKTAAMKDNGADPYDLKQQENVLGESRMMVPDCHKRLEAALADLKSTLAELEEATGPEVEDAKKTVADVEKQFPTEDA
;
A
#
# COMPACT_ATOMS: atom_id res chain seq x y z
N MET A 1 -11.94 1.56 27.15
CA MET A 1 -11.39 0.24 26.80
C MET A 1 -11.78 -0.22 25.39
N GLU A 2 -13.00 0.07 24.91
CA GLU A 2 -13.43 -0.28 23.54
C GLU A 2 -12.72 0.53 22.43
N ALA A 3 -12.56 1.84 22.62
CA ALA A 3 -11.85 2.70 21.67
C ALA A 3 -10.38 2.27 21.43
N ILE A 4 -9.65 1.88 22.50
CA ILE A 4 -8.28 1.33 22.38
C ILE A 4 -8.27 -0.01 21.62
N ARG A 5 -9.27 -0.87 21.83
CA ARG A 5 -9.40 -2.13 21.07
C ARG A 5 -9.62 -1.82 19.58
N ASN A 6 -10.50 -0.89 19.26
CA ASN A 6 -10.76 -0.47 17.88
C ASN A 6 -9.52 0.15 17.24
N LEU A 7 -8.77 0.96 17.98
CA LEU A 7 -7.50 1.53 17.54
C LEU A 7 -6.50 0.45 17.11
N LYS A 8 -6.35 -0.61 17.90
CA LYS A 8 -5.47 -1.75 17.56
C LYS A 8 -5.90 -2.45 16.28
N ILE A 9 -7.20 -2.66 16.09
CA ILE A 9 -7.76 -3.33 14.90
C ILE A 9 -7.54 -2.48 13.64
N LYS A 10 -7.77 -1.17 13.73
CA LYS A 10 -7.57 -0.25 12.60
C LYS A 10 -6.08 -0.09 12.27
N THR A 11 -5.23 -0.06 13.29
CA THR A 11 -3.76 -0.07 13.12
C THR A 11 -3.29 -1.33 12.41
N SER A 12 -3.74 -2.52 12.84
CA SER A 12 -3.36 -3.78 12.20
C SER A 12 -3.90 -3.90 10.77
N THR A 13 -5.08 -3.33 10.50
CA THR A 13 -5.66 -3.23 9.15
C THR A 13 -4.76 -2.41 8.23
N CYS A 14 -4.33 -1.21 8.65
CA CYS A 14 -3.39 -0.39 7.88
C CYS A 14 -2.09 -1.16 7.59
N LYS A 15 -1.48 -1.77 8.61
CA LYS A 15 -0.25 -2.57 8.47
C LYS A 15 -0.38 -3.71 7.47
N ARG A 16 -1.54 -4.39 7.45
CA ARG A 16 -1.81 -5.46 6.48
C ARG A 16 -1.90 -4.91 5.06
N ILE A 17 -2.64 -3.83 4.85
CA ILE A 17 -2.81 -3.25 3.52
C ILE A 17 -1.48 -2.70 2.99
N VAL A 18 -0.62 -2.12 3.83
CA VAL A 18 0.75 -1.72 3.43
C VAL A 18 1.56 -2.93 2.92
N LYS A 19 1.46 -4.08 3.59
CA LYS A 19 2.14 -5.30 3.12
C LYS A 19 1.57 -5.81 1.80
N GLU A 20 0.26 -5.71 1.60
CA GLU A 20 -0.39 -6.03 0.32
C GLU A 20 0.12 -5.11 -0.79
N LEU A 21 0.15 -3.81 -0.54
CA LEU A 21 0.69 -2.81 -1.46
C LEU A 21 2.12 -3.15 -1.88
N HIS A 22 3.02 -3.35 -0.91
CA HIS A 22 4.41 -3.72 -1.19
C HIS A 22 4.53 -5.03 -1.97
N SER A 23 3.60 -5.98 -1.77
CA SER A 23 3.58 -7.22 -2.55
C SER A 23 3.20 -6.96 -4.01
N TYR A 24 2.22 -6.10 -4.26
CA TYR A 24 1.81 -5.72 -5.62
C TYR A 24 2.89 -4.89 -6.32
N GLU A 25 3.51 -3.94 -5.63
CA GLU A 25 4.62 -3.14 -6.18
C GLU A 25 5.81 -4.02 -6.57
N LYS A 26 6.17 -5.01 -5.72
CA LYS A 26 7.22 -5.98 -6.05
C LYS A 26 6.86 -6.86 -7.25
N GLU A 27 5.59 -7.20 -7.44
CA GLU A 27 5.16 -7.91 -8.65
C GLU A 27 5.31 -7.02 -9.89
N VAL A 28 4.88 -5.76 -9.81
CA VAL A 28 5.08 -4.79 -10.89
C VAL A 28 6.56 -4.63 -11.23
N GLU A 29 7.44 -4.54 -10.23
CA GLU A 29 8.89 -4.46 -10.42
C GLU A 29 9.43 -5.71 -11.15
N ARG A 30 9.05 -6.92 -10.69
CA ARG A 30 9.46 -8.18 -11.33
C ARG A 30 9.00 -8.27 -12.78
N GLU A 31 7.73 -8.01 -13.04
CA GLU A 31 7.18 -8.09 -14.40
C GLU A 31 7.73 -6.98 -15.30
N ALA A 32 8.06 -5.80 -14.76
CA ALA A 32 8.72 -4.74 -15.49
C ALA A 32 10.16 -5.12 -15.87
N ALA A 33 10.93 -5.67 -14.93
CA ALA A 33 12.29 -6.15 -15.17
C ALA A 33 12.32 -7.27 -16.21
N LYS A 34 11.36 -8.21 -16.12
CA LYS A 34 11.20 -9.29 -17.10
C LYS A 34 10.84 -8.75 -18.49
N THR A 35 9.91 -7.79 -18.57
CA THR A 35 9.54 -7.14 -19.85
C THR A 35 10.74 -6.44 -20.48
N ALA A 36 11.51 -5.69 -19.69
CA ALA A 36 12.73 -5.02 -20.15
C ALA A 36 13.77 -6.04 -20.68
N ALA A 37 14.03 -7.11 -19.92
CA ALA A 37 14.95 -8.16 -20.35
C ALA A 37 14.48 -8.87 -21.64
N MET A 38 13.18 -9.13 -21.81
CA MET A 38 12.64 -9.71 -23.05
C MET A 38 12.86 -8.77 -24.24
N LYS A 39 12.65 -7.47 -24.04
CA LYS A 39 12.90 -6.45 -25.07
C LYS A 39 14.39 -6.38 -25.44
N ASP A 40 15.29 -6.36 -24.47
CA ASP A 40 16.74 -6.27 -24.69
C ASP A 40 17.30 -7.53 -25.37
N ASN A 41 16.72 -8.70 -25.07
CA ASN A 41 17.08 -9.97 -25.70
C ASN A 41 16.44 -10.18 -27.09
N GLY A 42 15.65 -9.21 -27.58
CA GLY A 42 15.01 -9.31 -28.89
C GLY A 42 13.95 -10.43 -28.97
N ALA A 43 13.19 -10.62 -27.90
CA ALA A 43 12.07 -11.58 -27.89
C ALA A 43 11.08 -11.31 -29.04
N ASP A 44 10.39 -12.37 -29.47
CA ASP A 44 9.37 -12.26 -30.51
C ASP A 44 8.27 -11.25 -30.11
N PRO A 45 7.72 -10.46 -31.06
CA PRO A 45 6.69 -9.46 -30.75
C PRO A 45 5.45 -10.02 -30.05
N TYR A 46 5.05 -11.26 -30.33
CA TYR A 46 3.90 -11.89 -29.68
C TYR A 46 4.20 -12.17 -28.21
N ASP A 47 5.37 -12.75 -27.91
CA ASP A 47 5.81 -13.05 -26.54
C ASP A 47 6.00 -11.76 -25.74
N LEU A 48 6.60 -10.73 -26.34
CA LEU A 48 6.75 -9.43 -25.70
C LEU A 48 5.37 -8.81 -25.41
N LYS A 49 4.43 -8.89 -26.35
CA LYS A 49 3.08 -8.36 -26.14
C LYS A 49 2.34 -9.08 -25.02
N GLN A 50 2.50 -10.40 -24.92
CA GLN A 50 1.92 -11.18 -23.82
C GLN A 50 2.49 -10.72 -22.49
N GLN A 51 3.80 -10.53 -22.40
CA GLN A 51 4.46 -10.08 -21.18
C GLN A 51 4.06 -8.64 -20.80
N GLU A 52 3.87 -7.75 -21.76
CA GLU A 52 3.33 -6.41 -21.52
C GLU A 52 1.92 -6.44 -20.92
N ASN A 53 1.07 -7.39 -21.36
CA ASN A 53 -0.27 -7.55 -20.80
C ASN A 53 -0.18 -8.01 -19.33
N VAL A 54 0.70 -8.96 -19.02
CA VAL A 54 0.95 -9.40 -17.63
C VAL A 54 1.40 -8.23 -16.76
N LEU A 55 2.37 -7.43 -17.22
CA LEU A 55 2.79 -6.21 -16.51
C LEU A 55 1.62 -5.23 -16.33
N GLY A 56 0.78 -5.06 -17.34
CA GLY A 56 -0.43 -4.25 -17.28
C GLY A 56 -1.39 -4.73 -16.18
N GLU A 57 -1.69 -6.02 -16.14
CA GLU A 57 -2.55 -6.64 -15.12
C GLU A 57 -1.98 -6.45 -13.70
N SER A 58 -0.67 -6.64 -13.51
CA SER A 58 -0.01 -6.40 -12.21
C SER A 58 -0.15 -4.95 -11.77
N ARG A 59 -0.01 -3.99 -12.69
CA ARG A 59 -0.18 -2.55 -12.40
C ARG A 59 -1.61 -2.19 -12.01
N MET A 60 -2.62 -2.85 -12.60
CA MET A 60 -4.03 -2.59 -12.30
C MET A 60 -4.42 -2.93 -10.85
N MET A 61 -3.62 -3.71 -10.13
CA MET A 61 -3.87 -4.08 -8.73
C MET A 61 -3.50 -2.98 -7.72
N VAL A 62 -2.55 -2.11 -8.07
CA VAL A 62 -1.99 -1.10 -7.16
C VAL A 62 -3.01 0.00 -6.80
N PRO A 63 -3.78 0.58 -7.75
CA PRO A 63 -4.71 1.68 -7.46
C PRO A 63 -5.82 1.31 -6.46
N ASP A 64 -6.41 0.11 -6.57
CA ASP A 64 -7.42 -0.34 -5.60
C ASP A 64 -6.81 -0.51 -4.20
N CYS A 65 -5.58 -1.03 -4.13
CA CYS A 65 -4.87 -1.18 -2.86
C CYS A 65 -4.60 0.18 -2.21
N HIS A 66 -4.17 1.18 -2.98
CA HIS A 66 -4.03 2.57 -2.51
C HIS A 66 -5.34 3.10 -1.94
N LYS A 67 -6.44 3.00 -2.70
CA LYS A 67 -7.76 3.48 -2.25
C LYS A 67 -8.21 2.81 -0.94
N ARG A 68 -7.98 1.50 -0.81
CA ARG A 68 -8.27 0.77 0.44
C ARG A 68 -7.38 1.25 1.60
N LEU A 69 -6.11 1.55 1.32
CA LEU A 69 -5.16 2.05 2.31
C LEU A 69 -5.52 3.47 2.77
N GLU A 70 -5.92 4.35 1.86
CA GLU A 70 -6.41 5.71 2.18
C GLU A 70 -7.64 5.66 3.09
N ALA A 71 -8.62 4.80 2.75
CA ALA A 71 -9.82 4.63 3.56
C ALA A 71 -9.48 4.10 4.97
N ALA A 72 -8.59 3.12 5.07
CA ALA A 72 -8.13 2.59 6.35
C ALA A 72 -7.34 3.63 7.17
N LEU A 73 -6.52 4.45 6.51
CA LEU A 73 -5.78 5.54 7.13
C LEU A 73 -6.73 6.60 7.72
N ALA A 74 -7.74 7.02 6.94
CA ALA A 74 -8.74 7.99 7.39
C ALA A 74 -9.49 7.48 8.63
N ASP A 75 -9.89 6.21 8.62
CA ASP A 75 -10.58 5.56 9.73
C ASP A 75 -9.69 5.46 10.99
N LEU A 76 -8.40 5.14 10.81
CA LEU A 76 -7.42 5.13 11.90
C LEU A 76 -7.21 6.53 12.50
N LYS A 77 -7.05 7.56 11.64
CA LYS A 77 -6.90 8.95 12.06
C LYS A 77 -8.14 9.46 12.82
N SER A 78 -9.34 9.13 12.36
CA SER A 78 -10.59 9.46 13.07
C SER A 78 -10.61 8.87 14.47
N THR A 79 -10.22 7.60 14.61
CA THR A 79 -10.18 6.93 15.92
C THR A 79 -9.09 7.50 16.83
N LEU A 80 -7.96 7.96 16.27
CA LEU A 80 -6.93 8.67 17.03
C LEU A 80 -7.41 10.02 17.55
N ALA A 81 -8.20 10.76 16.75
CA ALA A 81 -8.75 12.05 17.15
C ALA A 81 -9.73 11.91 18.34
N GLU A 82 -10.52 10.84 18.39
CA GLU A 82 -11.36 10.52 19.56
C GLU A 82 -10.56 10.21 20.84
N LEU A 83 -9.26 9.91 20.68
CA LEU A 83 -8.33 9.50 21.73
C LEU A 83 -7.20 10.53 21.93
N GLU A 84 -7.44 11.81 21.63
CA GLU A 84 -6.42 12.87 21.61
C GLU A 84 -5.57 12.95 22.89
N GLU A 85 -6.21 12.82 24.06
CA GLU A 85 -5.57 12.85 25.39
C GLU A 85 -5.07 11.46 25.85
N ALA A 86 -5.34 10.39 25.10
CA ALA A 86 -4.92 9.05 25.46
C ALA A 86 -3.43 8.86 25.18
N THR A 87 -2.73 8.27 26.15
CA THR A 87 -1.33 7.91 26.03
C THR A 87 -1.16 6.41 26.22
N GLY A 88 -0.10 5.85 25.65
CA GLY A 88 0.20 4.43 25.77
C GLY A 88 0.69 3.81 24.46
N PRO A 89 1.16 2.56 24.53
CA PRO A 89 1.85 1.90 23.43
C PRO A 89 0.94 1.71 22.21
N GLU A 90 -0.37 1.51 22.40
CA GLU A 90 -1.32 1.43 21.29
C GLU A 90 -1.45 2.74 20.51
N VAL A 91 -1.43 3.88 21.20
CA VAL A 91 -1.53 5.22 20.58
C VAL A 91 -0.24 5.55 19.84
N GLU A 92 0.92 5.22 20.43
CA GLU A 92 2.22 5.38 19.79
C GLU A 92 2.35 4.51 18.53
N ASP A 93 1.93 3.24 18.58
CA ASP A 93 1.95 2.33 17.44
C ASP A 93 1.03 2.81 16.31
N ALA A 94 -0.16 3.31 16.65
CA ALA A 94 -1.09 3.91 15.71
C ALA A 94 -0.49 5.17 15.04
N LYS A 95 0.08 6.09 15.82
CA LYS A 95 0.75 7.30 15.30
C LYS A 95 1.92 6.97 14.37
N LYS A 96 2.76 6.00 14.75
CA LYS A 96 3.84 5.51 13.90
C LYS A 96 3.30 4.92 12.60
N THR A 97 2.24 4.12 12.70
CA THR A 97 1.60 3.50 11.53
C THR A 97 1.01 4.55 10.60
N VAL A 98 0.37 5.60 11.12
CA VAL A 98 -0.08 6.75 10.31
C VAL A 98 1.09 7.35 9.53
N ALA A 99 2.19 7.67 10.20
CA ALA A 99 3.36 8.26 9.55
C ALA A 99 3.99 7.33 8.49
N ASP A 100 4.00 6.02 8.73
CA ASP A 100 4.54 5.04 7.76
C ASP A 100 3.62 4.86 6.55
N VAL A 101 2.30 4.92 6.76
CA VAL A 101 1.30 4.85 5.69
C VAL A 101 1.30 6.13 4.84
N GLU A 102 1.42 7.30 5.46
CA GLU A 102 1.50 8.59 4.75
C GLU A 102 2.68 8.63 3.77
N LYS A 103 3.81 7.98 4.09
CA LYS A 103 4.95 7.86 3.17
C LYS A 103 4.64 7.07 1.89
N GLN A 104 3.57 6.27 1.88
CA GLN A 104 3.16 5.51 0.68
C GLN A 104 2.39 6.40 -0.32
N PHE A 105 1.88 7.54 0.14
CA PHE A 105 1.22 8.53 -0.70
C PHE A 105 2.18 9.71 -0.83
N PRO A 106 3.01 9.79 -1.89
CA PRO A 106 3.78 11.00 -2.12
C PRO A 106 2.79 12.17 -2.16
N THR A 107 2.97 13.14 -1.27
CA THR A 107 2.22 14.39 -1.27
C THR A 107 2.36 15.00 -2.66
N GLU A 108 1.26 15.07 -3.41
CA GLU A 108 1.11 16.03 -4.51
C GLU A 108 1.11 17.44 -3.88
N ASP A 109 2.28 17.90 -3.46
CA ASP A 109 2.55 19.28 -3.08
C ASP A 109 3.89 19.69 -3.70
N ALA A 110 3.85 19.92 -5.02
CA ALA A 110 4.59 20.98 -5.75
C ALA A 110 4.16 21.00 -7.23
#